data_AF-X1KWF8-F1
#
_entry.id   AF-X1KWF8-F1
#
_cell.length_a   1.000
_cell.length_b   1.000
_cell.length_c   1.000
_cell.angle_alpha   90.00
_cell.angle_beta   90.00
_cell.angle_gamma   90.00
#
_symmetry.space_group_name_H-M   'P 1'
#
loop_
_entity.id
_entity.type
_entity.pdbx_description
1 polymer ?
#
loop_
_entity_poly.entity_id
_entity_poly.type
_entity_poly.pdbx_seq_one_letter_code
_entity_poly.pdbx_strand_id
1 'polypeptide(L)'
;MVNREDLDIVEILTPHHLHAPMTEYCAKAGVSGISVQKPMAHTITACESMIRICKDEGVTLKLYENFRFYPVYLKAKELLDNG
;
A
#
# COMPACT_ATOMS: atom_id res chain seq x y z
N MET A 1 -7.58 16.71 7.20
CA MET A 1 -6.74 15.77 6.46
C MET A 1 -7.25 15.56 5.05
N VAL A 2 -7.63 14.37 4.58
CA VAL A 2 -7.71 14.03 3.14
C VAL A 2 -8.40 15.07 2.23
N ASN A 3 -9.57 15.62 2.60
CA ASN A 3 -10.27 16.62 1.76
C ASN A 3 -9.85 18.08 2.00
N ARG A 4 -8.96 18.36 2.95
CA ARG A 4 -8.65 19.72 3.43
C ARG A 4 -7.18 20.10 3.25
N GLU A 5 -6.33 19.11 3.03
CA GLU A 5 -4.89 19.24 2.99
C GLU A 5 -4.38 18.67 1.68
N ASP A 6 -3.27 19.21 1.19
CA ASP A 6 -2.55 18.67 0.03
C ASP A 6 -1.57 17.60 0.55
N LEU A 7 -1.89 16.33 0.30
CA LEU A 7 -1.15 15.19 0.85
C LEU A 7 -0.39 14.45 -0.24
N ASP A 8 0.93 14.34 -0.08
CA ASP A 8 1.74 13.51 -0.97
C ASP A 8 1.44 12.02 -0.77
N ILE A 9 1.36 11.58 0.50
CA ILE A 9 1.25 10.16 0.88
C ILE A 9 0.31 10.00 2.08
N VAL A 10 -0.46 8.91 2.08
CA VAL A 10 -1.26 8.45 3.24
C VAL A 10 -0.81 7.05 3.68
N GLU A 11 -0.78 6.80 4.98
CA GLU A 11 -0.60 5.46 5.54
C GLU A 11 -1.85 4.97 6.28
N ILE A 12 -2.31 3.77 5.94
CA ILE A 12 -3.53 3.15 6.47
C ILE A 12 -3.11 2.00 7.39
N LEU A 13 -3.14 2.25 8.70
CA LEU A 13 -2.89 1.27 9.78
C LEU A 13 -4.14 0.96 10.61
N THR A 14 -5.32 1.12 10.00
CA THR A 14 -6.62 0.94 10.66
C THR A 14 -7.01 -0.54 10.76
N PRO A 15 -8.12 -0.90 11.44
CA PRO A 15 -8.68 -2.25 11.34
C PRO A 15 -8.89 -2.71 9.89
N HIS A 16 -8.63 -3.98 9.60
CA HIS A 16 -8.42 -4.45 8.21
C HIS A 16 -9.66 -4.30 7.31
N HIS A 17 -10.87 -4.37 7.85
CA HIS A 17 -12.10 -4.16 7.10
C HIS A 17 -12.24 -2.74 6.54
N LEU A 18 -11.46 -1.78 7.06
CA LEU A 18 -11.43 -0.39 6.59
C LEU A 18 -10.40 -0.14 5.49
N HIS A 19 -9.45 -1.06 5.27
CA HIS A 19 -8.38 -0.86 4.30
C HIS A 19 -8.90 -0.57 2.89
N ALA A 20 -9.83 -1.38 2.39
CA ALA A 20 -10.40 -1.21 1.06
C ALA A 20 -11.18 0.11 0.89
N PRO A 21 -12.18 0.43 1.74
CA PRO A 21 -12.91 1.69 1.59
C PRO A 21 -12.03 2.92 1.82
N MET A 22 -11.04 2.87 2.72
CA MET A 22 -10.12 4.00 2.93
C MET A 22 -9.14 4.17 1.76
N THR A 23 -8.68 3.08 1.15
CA THR A 23 -7.83 3.14 -0.05
C THR A 23 -8.58 3.77 -1.21
N GLU A 24 -9.82 3.34 -1.46
CA GLU A 24 -10.66 3.95 -2.48
C GLU A 24 -10.91 5.44 -2.21
N TYR A 25 -11.22 5.80 -0.97
CA TYR A 25 -11.43 7.19 -0.58
C TYR A 25 -10.18 8.06 -0.80
N CYS A 26 -9.00 7.59 -0.40
CA CYS A 26 -7.76 8.33 -0.59
C CYS A 26 -7.35 8.41 -2.07
N ALA A 27 -7.57 7.33 -2.84
CA ALA A 27 -7.24 7.30 -4.27
C ALA A 27 -8.08 8.31 -5.04
N LYS A 28 -9.41 8.32 -4.81
CA LYS A 28 -10.34 9.29 -5.41
C LYS A 28 -10.12 10.73 -4.97
N ALA A 29 -9.47 10.93 -3.82
CA ALA A 29 -9.09 12.25 -3.35
C ALA A 29 -7.81 12.80 -4.02
N GLY A 30 -7.13 12.02 -4.86
CA GLY A 30 -5.96 12.45 -5.61
C GLY A 30 -4.64 12.40 -4.85
N VAL A 31 -4.56 11.65 -3.74
CA VAL A 31 -3.29 11.44 -3.01
C VAL A 31 -2.32 10.67 -3.92
N SER A 32 -1.06 11.10 -4.00
CA SER A 32 -0.08 10.48 -4.91
C SER A 32 0.35 9.08 -4.50
N GLY A 33 0.40 8.79 -3.19
CA GLY A 33 0.80 7.49 -2.66
C GLY A 33 -0.04 7.00 -1.48
N ILE A 34 -0.30 5.69 -1.45
CA ILE A 34 -0.98 5.02 -0.33
C ILE A 34 -0.12 3.84 0.14
N SER A 35 0.22 3.83 1.42
CA SER A 35 0.82 2.69 2.14
C SER A 35 -0.25 2.01 2.98
N VAL A 36 -0.47 0.70 2.82
CA VAL A 36 -1.46 -0.06 3.62
C VAL A 36 -0.75 -1.11 4.45
N GLN A 37 -1.13 -1.24 5.72
CA GLN A 37 -0.58 -2.24 6.62
C GLN A 37 -1.09 -3.66 6.25
N LYS A 38 -0.29 -4.71 6.52
CA LYS A 38 -0.63 -6.12 6.26
C LYS A 38 -1.46 -6.76 7.40
N PRO A 39 -2.52 -7.52 7.08
CA PRO A 39 -2.94 -7.95 5.75
C PRO A 39 -3.66 -6.84 4.98
N MET A 40 -3.44 -6.80 3.67
CA MET A 40 -3.99 -5.78 2.77
C MET A 40 -5.52 -5.67 2.88
N ALA A 41 -6.22 -6.80 2.85
CA ALA A 41 -7.65 -6.93 3.12
C ALA A 41 -7.98 -8.37 3.56
N HIS A 42 -9.25 -8.63 3.89
CA HIS A 42 -9.71 -9.97 4.29
C HIS A 42 -9.96 -10.93 3.12
N THR A 43 -10.12 -10.42 1.90
CA THR A 43 -10.41 -11.24 0.71
C THR A 43 -9.54 -10.79 -0.46
N ILE A 44 -9.25 -11.73 -1.36
CA ILE A 44 -8.50 -11.45 -2.60
C ILE A 44 -9.25 -10.42 -3.44
N THR A 45 -10.57 -10.54 -3.58
CA THR A 45 -11.40 -9.59 -4.34
C THR A 45 -11.28 -8.16 -3.80
N ALA A 46 -11.19 -7.98 -2.48
CA ALA A 46 -10.97 -6.65 -1.90
C ALA A 46 -9.53 -6.14 -2.17
N CYS A 47 -8.52 -7.01 -2.13
CA CYS A 47 -7.17 -6.63 -2.54
C CYS A 47 -7.14 -6.20 -4.03
N GLU A 48 -7.81 -6.94 -4.91
CA GLU A 48 -7.90 -6.62 -6.34
C GLU A 48 -8.62 -5.29 -6.58
N SER A 49 -9.69 -5.00 -5.82
CA SER A 49 -10.40 -3.73 -5.95
C SER A 49 -9.53 -2.54 -5.54
N MET A 50 -8.74 -2.67 -4.47
CA MET A 50 -7.76 -1.67 -4.04
C MET A 50 -6.67 -1.43 -5.10
N ILE A 51 -6.12 -2.50 -5.69
CA ILE A 51 -5.12 -2.39 -6.76
C ILE A 51 -5.71 -1.69 -7.98
N ARG A 52 -6.92 -2.10 -8.39
CA ARG A 52 -7.59 -1.53 -9.56
C ARG A 52 -7.86 -0.04 -9.39
N ILE A 53 -8.48 0.39 -8.28
CA ILE A 53 -8.78 1.81 -8.09
C ILE A 53 -7.51 2.66 -8.03
N CYS A 54 -6.45 2.20 -7.35
CA CYS A 54 -5.19 2.95 -7.32
C CYS A 54 -4.57 3.05 -8.72
N LYS A 55 -4.65 1.99 -9.52
CA LYS A 55 -4.17 2.01 -10.91
C LYS A 55 -4.99 2.98 -11.78
N ASP A 56 -6.31 2.97 -11.63
CA ASP A 56 -7.23 3.80 -12.42
C ASP A 56 -7.05 5.30 -12.09
N GLU A 57 -6.82 5.63 -10.81
CA GLU A 57 -6.58 7.00 -10.33
C GLU A 57 -5.10 7.43 -10.43
N GLY A 58 -4.20 6.57 -10.93
CA GLY A 58 -2.77 6.88 -11.06
C GLY A 58 -2.00 6.98 -9.73
N VAL A 59 -2.52 6.36 -8.67
CA VAL A 59 -1.98 6.40 -7.31
C VAL A 59 -1.03 5.23 -7.06
N THR A 60 0.13 5.50 -6.45
CA THR A 60 1.07 4.45 -6.05
C THR A 60 0.56 3.71 -4.82
N LEU A 61 0.17 2.44 -4.98
CA LEU A 61 -0.21 1.58 -3.87
C LEU A 61 0.95 0.72 -3.40
N LYS A 62 1.26 0.78 -2.10
CA LYS A 62 2.28 -0.04 -1.45
C LYS A 62 1.65 -0.83 -0.30
N LEU A 63 1.87 -2.15 -0.29
CA LEU A 63 1.71 -2.94 0.92
C LEU A 63 2.93 -2.72 1.82
N TYR A 64 2.72 -2.50 3.11
CA TYR A 64 3.79 -2.30 4.07
C TYR A 64 4.55 -3.61 4.37
N GLU A 65 5.36 -4.10 3.43
CA GLU A 65 6.22 -5.29 3.59
C GLU A 65 7.63 -4.90 4.03
N ASN A 66 7.78 -4.59 5.31
CA ASN A 66 9.04 -4.15 5.91
C ASN A 66 10.16 -5.20 5.88
N PHE A 67 9.83 -6.50 5.87
CA PHE A 67 10.86 -7.55 5.91
C PHE A 67 11.69 -7.62 4.64
N ARG A 68 11.19 -7.12 3.50
CA ARG A 68 11.99 -7.00 2.26
C ARG A 68 13.24 -6.14 2.42
N PHE A 69 13.31 -5.31 3.45
CA PHE A 69 14.42 -4.39 3.72
C PHE A 69 15.27 -4.78 4.93
N TYR A 70 14.98 -5.92 5.57
CA TYR A 70 15.78 -6.38 6.71
C TYR A 70 17.18 -6.80 6.26
N PRO A 71 18.25 -6.41 6.98
CA PRO A 71 19.63 -6.64 6.54
C PRO A 71 19.95 -8.09 6.20
N VAL A 72 19.39 -9.05 6.94
CA VAL A 72 19.59 -10.49 6.70
C VAL A 72 19.00 -10.94 5.37
N TYR A 73 17.81 -10.45 4.98
CA TYR A 73 17.20 -10.78 3.69
C TYR A 73 17.88 -10.05 2.54
N LEU A 74 18.30 -8.80 2.76
CA LEU A 74 19.09 -8.07 1.78
C LEU A 74 20.42 -8.78 1.51
N LYS A 75 21.11 -9.25 2.56
CA LYS A 75 22.37 -10.01 2.40
C LYS A 75 22.14 -11.35 1.72
N ALA A 76 21.07 -12.07 2.08
CA ALA A 76 20.72 -13.31 1.40
C ALA A 76 20.47 -13.09 -0.10
N LYS A 77 19.73 -12.03 -0.46
CA LYS A 77 19.52 -11.65 -1.86
C LYS A 77 20.83 -11.27 -2.56
N GLU A 78 21.68 -10.46 -1.92
CA GLU A 78 22.99 -10.08 -2.46
C GLU A 78 23.88 -11.28 -2.74
N LEU A 79 23.90 -12.28 -1.85
CA LEU A 79 24.66 -13.51 -2.07
C LEU A 79 24.12 -14.31 -3.26
N LEU A 80 22.80 -14.50 -3.34
CA LEU A 80 22.15 -15.19 -4.47
C LEU A 80 22.34 -14.46 -5.82
N ASP A 81 22.34 -13.13 -5.81
CA ASP A 81 22.57 -12.32 -7.02
C ASP A 81 24.05 -12.43 -7.50
N ASN A 82 24.96 -12.85 -6.62
CA ASN A 82 26.40 -12.96 -6.89
C ASN A 82 26.91 -14.40 -7.14
N GLY A 83 26.07 -15.44 -7.04
CA GLY A 83 26.41 -16.84 -7.37
C GLY A 83 25.94 -17.86 -6.34
#